data_AF-A0A9D5SL75-F1
#
_entry.id   AF-A0A9D5SL75-F1
#
_cell.length_a   1.000
_cell.length_b   1.000
_cell.length_c   1.000
_cell.angle_alpha   90.00
_cell.angle_beta   90.00
_cell.angle_gamma   90.00
#
_symmetry.space_group_name_H-M   'P 1'
#
loop_
_entity.id
_entity.type
_entity.pdbx_description
1 polymer ?
#
loop_
_entity_poly.entity_id
_entity_poly.type
_entity_poly.pdbx_seq_one_letter_code
_entity_poly.pdbx_strand_id
1 'polypeptide(L)'
;MKRRSNKLFEKVAMLVFCVFCLVSLVLLQLEKNDLKEEADKLEAEISELQTYAEELQATLDEPFDEEYIENIAKSELGLRYPQEVIFYSNDNAE
;
A
#
# COMPACT_ATOMS: atom_id res chain seq x y z
N MET A 1 57.37 -36.55 -5.42
CA MET A 1 57.24 -35.07 -5.46
C MET A 1 55.77 -34.76 -5.74
N LYS A 2 54.98 -33.96 -5.02
CA LYS A 2 55.24 -32.65 -4.40
C LYS A 2 54.05 -32.33 -3.46
N ARG A 3 54.20 -32.44 -2.13
CA ARG A 3 53.17 -32.16 -1.10
C ARG A 3 52.76 -30.68 -0.95
N ARG A 4 52.97 -29.85 -1.98
CA ARG A 4 52.76 -28.38 -1.94
C ARG A 4 51.39 -27.93 -2.46
N SER A 5 50.61 -28.80 -3.12
CA SER A 5 49.29 -28.46 -3.70
C SER A 5 48.17 -28.36 -2.67
N ASN A 6 48.25 -29.09 -1.55
CA ASN A 6 47.16 -29.15 -0.57
C ASN A 6 46.89 -27.79 0.11
N LYS A 7 47.94 -27.01 0.39
CA LYS A 7 47.80 -25.68 1.02
C LYS A 7 47.21 -24.62 0.08
N LEU A 8 47.37 -24.79 -1.23
CA LEU A 8 46.74 -23.89 -2.21
C LEU A 8 45.26 -24.23 -2.36
N PHE A 9 44.93 -25.53 -2.42
CA PHE A 9 43.54 -25.98 -2.50
C PHE A 9 42.74 -25.59 -1.25
N GLU A 10 43.33 -25.71 -0.07
CA GLU A 10 42.72 -25.28 1.21
C GLU A 10 42.44 -23.77 1.24
N LYS A 11 43.39 -22.95 0.79
CA LYS A 11 43.20 -21.49 0.72
C LYS A 11 42.14 -21.08 -0.30
N VAL A 12 42.09 -21.77 -1.44
CA VAL A 12 41.05 -21.53 -2.46
C VAL A 12 39.68 -21.94 -1.93
N ALA A 13 39.57 -23.10 -1.26
CA ALA A 13 38.33 -23.55 -0.65
C ALA A 13 37.83 -22.58 0.43
N MET A 14 38.74 -22.08 1.29
CA MET A 14 38.42 -21.06 2.29
C MET A 14 37.93 -19.75 1.64
N LEU A 15 38.59 -19.31 0.57
CA LEU A 15 38.20 -18.09 -0.14
C LEU A 15 36.82 -18.23 -0.79
N VAL A 16 36.54 -19.36 -1.44
CA VAL A 16 35.22 -19.64 -2.03
C VAL A 16 34.14 -19.70 -0.96
N PHE A 17 34.43 -20.32 0.18
CA PHE A 17 33.50 -20.36 1.32
C PHE A 17 33.20 -18.96 1.86
N CYS A 18 34.23 -18.11 2.03
CA CYS A 18 34.04 -16.73 2.46
C CYS A 18 33.18 -15.94 1.48
N VAL A 19 33.42 -16.07 0.17
CA VAL A 19 32.60 -15.42 -0.86
C VAL A 19 31.15 -15.91 -0.81
N PHE A 20 30.94 -17.22 -0.66
CA PHE A 20 29.61 -17.80 -0.51
C PHE A 20 28.88 -17.23 0.72
N CYS A 21 29.55 -17.14 1.86
CA CYS A 21 28.98 -16.53 3.07
C CYS A 21 28.59 -15.07 2.85
N LEU A 22 29.45 -14.28 2.19
CA LEU A 22 29.15 -12.87 1.89
C LEU A 22 27.94 -12.73 0.96
N VAL A 23 27.86 -13.55 -0.10
CA VAL A 23 26.71 -13.55 -1.02
C VAL A 23 25.43 -13.94 -0.29
N SER A 24 25.46 -14.99 0.53
CA SER A 24 24.31 -15.43 1.32
C SER A 24 23.84 -14.36 2.31
N LEU A 25 24.75 -13.61 2.93
CA LEU A 25 24.41 -12.50 3.81
C LEU A 25 23.73 -11.35 3.05
N VAL A 26 24.22 -11.02 1.85
CA VAL A 26 23.60 -9.98 1.00
C VAL A 26 22.21 -10.40 0.55
N LEU A 27 22.03 -11.65 0.10
CA LEU A 27 20.72 -12.19 -0.29
C LEU A 27 19.74 -12.15 0.88
N LEU A 28 20.17 -12.58 2.07
CA LEU A 28 19.34 -12.53 3.27
C LEU A 28 18.97 -11.09 3.65
N GLN A 29 19.86 -10.12 3.43
CA GLN A 29 19.59 -8.72 3.73
C GLN A 29 18.58 -8.10 2.75
N LEU A 30 18.61 -8.52 1.48
CA LEU A 30 17.62 -8.13 0.48
C LEU A 30 16.25 -8.72 0.81
N GLU A 31 16.18 -10.02 1.08
CA GLU A 31 14.93 -10.70 1.43
C GLU A 31 14.28 -10.09 2.68
N LYS A 32 15.06 -9.72 3.69
CA LYS A 32 14.56 -9.00 4.87
C LYS A 32 14.06 -7.58 4.56
N ASN A 33 14.62 -6.91 3.56
CA ASN A 33 14.20 -5.58 3.18
C ASN A 33 12.88 -5.64 2.40
N ASP A 34 12.76 -6.59 1.47
CA ASP A 34 11.55 -6.81 0.69
C ASP A 34 10.38 -7.21 1.60
N LEU A 35 10.63 -8.10 2.58
CA LEU A 35 9.62 -8.52 3.54
C LEU A 35 9.17 -7.38 4.46
N LYS A 36 10.06 -6.43 4.76
CA LYS A 36 9.73 -5.24 5.53
C LYS A 36 8.89 -4.26 4.68
N GLU A 37 9.26 -4.07 3.42
CA GLU A 37 8.50 -3.23 2.49
C GLU A 37 7.08 -3.79 2.27
N GLU A 38 6.95 -5.10 2.17
CA GLU A 38 5.64 -5.77 2.06
C GLU A 38 4.82 -5.60 3.35
N ALA A 39 5.42 -5.78 4.52
CA ALA A 39 4.75 -5.53 5.79
C ALA A 39 4.27 -4.07 5.93
N ASP A 40 5.13 -3.10 5.60
CA ASP A 40 4.80 -1.67 5.65
C ASP A 40 3.66 -1.33 4.67
N LYS A 41 3.62 -1.96 3.48
CA LYS A 41 2.51 -1.80 2.52
C LYS A 41 1.20 -2.38 3.03
N LEU A 42 1.23 -3.59 3.58
CA LEU A 42 0.03 -4.21 4.14
C LEU A 42 -0.51 -3.40 5.33
N GLU A 43 0.37 -2.84 6.17
CA GLU A 43 -0.04 -1.99 7.30
C GLU A 43 -0.68 -0.68 6.80
N ALA A 44 -0.14 -0.07 5.74
CA ALA A 44 -0.76 1.09 5.12
C ALA A 44 -2.15 0.77 4.55
N GLU A 45 -2.30 -0.36 3.85
CA GLU A 45 -3.59 -0.78 3.29
C GLU A 45 -4.62 -1.07 4.40
N ILE A 46 -4.21 -1.69 5.51
CA ILE A 46 -5.07 -1.89 6.68
C ILE A 46 -5.52 -0.55 7.26
N SER A 47 -4.62 0.42 7.39
CA SER A 47 -4.95 1.75 7.91
C SER A 47 -5.93 2.50 7.02
N GLU A 48 -5.77 2.42 5.69
CA GLU A 48 -6.71 3.02 4.74
C GLU A 48 -8.09 2.37 4.84
N LEU A 49 -8.15 1.03 4.86
CA LEU A 49 -9.40 0.30 4.99
C LEU A 49 -10.10 0.55 6.32
N GLN A 50 -9.35 0.71 7.42
CA GLN A 50 -9.91 1.09 8.71
C GLN A 50 -10.51 2.50 8.67
N THR A 51 -9.80 3.45 8.07
CA THR A 51 -10.31 4.83 7.91
C THR A 51 -11.60 4.84 7.09
N TYR A 52 -11.63 4.13 5.97
CA TYR A 52 -12.83 4.00 5.14
C TYR A 52 -13.99 3.32 5.88
N ALA A 53 -13.70 2.29 6.67
CA ALA A 53 -14.72 1.63 7.49
C ALA A 53 -15.27 2.56 8.58
N GLU A 54 -14.43 3.37 9.20
CA GLU A 54 -14.84 4.38 10.19
C GLU A 54 -15.71 5.47 9.55
N GLU A 55 -15.36 5.96 8.36
CA GLU A 55 -16.17 6.92 7.60
C GLU A 55 -17.54 6.34 7.23
N LEU A 56 -17.56 5.09 6.77
CA LEU A 56 -18.81 4.41 6.43
C LEU A 56 -19.67 4.17 7.67
N GLN A 57 -19.06 3.80 8.79
CA GLN A 57 -19.76 3.64 10.05
C GLN A 57 -20.32 4.98 10.55
N ALA A 58 -19.56 6.07 10.42
CA ALA A 58 -20.05 7.41 10.76
C ALA A 58 -21.25 7.82 9.90
N THR A 59 -21.25 7.45 8.61
CA THR A 59 -22.40 7.66 7.71
C THR A 59 -23.61 6.81 8.12
N LEU A 60 -23.39 5.57 8.58
CA LEU A 60 -24.48 4.69 9.04
C LEU A 60 -25.03 5.11 10.41
N ASP A 61 -24.19 5.68 11.26
CA ASP A 61 -24.56 6.17 12.59
C ASP A 61 -25.23 7.56 12.54
N GLU A 62 -25.16 8.25 11.38
CA GLU A 62 -25.91 9.48 11.14
C GLU A 62 -27.42 9.18 11.28
N PRO A 63 -28.16 9.98 12.07
CA PRO A 63 -29.58 9.77 12.23
C PRO A 63 -30.27 9.83 10.86
N PHE A 64 -31.21 8.89 10.63
CA PHE A 64 -32.13 8.91 9.49
C PHE A 64 -33.06 10.11 9.58
N ASP A 65 -32.53 11.30 9.32
CA ASP A 65 -33.24 12.56 9.32
C ASP A 65 -33.54 13.04 7.89
N GLU A 66 -34.23 14.17 7.80
CA GLU A 66 -34.68 14.75 6.54
C GLU A 66 -33.49 15.23 5.69
N GLU A 67 -32.36 15.58 6.32
CA GLU A 67 -31.12 16.02 5.67
C GLU A 67 -30.41 14.84 4.98
N TYR A 68 -30.34 13.68 5.63
CA TYR A 68 -29.85 12.44 5.02
C TYR A 68 -30.66 12.03 3.78
N ILE A 69 -32.00 12.12 3.86
CA ILE A 69 -32.90 11.82 2.73
C ILE A 69 -32.70 12.81 1.58
N GLU A 70 -32.56 14.10 1.89
CA GLU A 70 -32.33 15.15 0.90
C GLU A 70 -30.97 14.95 0.19
N ASN A 71 -29.92 14.60 0.92
CA ASN A 71 -28.59 14.35 0.37
C ASN A 71 -28.58 13.14 -0.58
N ILE A 72 -29.12 11.99 -0.16
CA ILE A 72 -29.22 10.80 -1.03
C ILE A 72 -30.11 11.07 -2.25
N ALA A 73 -31.23 11.77 -2.07
CA ALA A 73 -32.11 12.14 -3.18
C ALA A 73 -31.39 13.04 -4.20
N LYS A 74 -30.54 13.97 -3.74
CA LYS A 74 -29.80 14.88 -4.61
C LYS A 74 -28.57 14.24 -5.26
N SER A 75 -27.82 13.39 -4.54
CA SER A 75 -26.56 12.80 -4.99
C SER A 75 -26.77 11.54 -5.85
N GLU A 76 -27.57 10.59 -5.36
CA GLU A 76 -27.76 9.28 -5.99
C GLU A 76 -28.93 9.27 -6.99
N LEU A 77 -30.04 9.96 -6.65
CA LEU A 77 -31.25 9.95 -7.47
C LEU A 77 -31.37 11.15 -8.41
N GLY A 78 -30.47 12.15 -8.28
CA GLY A 78 -30.51 13.38 -9.08
C GLY A 78 -31.80 14.18 -8.91
N LEU A 79 -32.57 13.90 -7.86
CA LEU A 79 -33.83 14.58 -7.58
C LEU A 79 -33.55 16.00 -7.12
N ARG A 80 -34.47 16.90 -7.48
CA ARG A 80 -34.41 18.32 -7.17
C ARG A 80 -35.77 18.75 -6.67
N TYR A 81 -35.80 19.82 -5.88
CA TYR A 81 -37.09 20.35 -5.48
C TYR A 81 -37.83 20.88 -6.71
N PRO A 82 -39.16 20.69 -6.81
CA PRO A 82 -39.94 21.14 -7.96
C PRO A 82 -39.82 22.65 -8.26
N GLN A 83 -39.36 23.44 -7.29
CA GLN A 83 -39.21 24.89 -7.34
C GLN A 83 -37.74 25.38 -7.40
N GLU A 84 -36.78 24.49 -7.65
CA GLU A 84 -35.35 24.81 -7.70
C GLU A 84 -34.91 25.13 -9.15
N VAL A 85 -34.31 26.31 -9.38
CA VAL A 85 -33.80 26.73 -10.70
C VAL A 85 -32.28 26.58 -10.73
N ILE A 86 -31.76 25.71 -11.60
CA ILE A 86 -30.31 25.48 -11.74
C ILE A 86 -29.71 26.48 -12.73
N PHE A 87 -28.71 27.24 -12.28
CA PHE A 87 -27.90 28.10 -13.13
C PHE A 87 -26.60 27.36 -13.50
N TYR A 88 -26.42 27.04 -14.78
CA TYR A 88 -25.15 26.55 -15.28
C TYR A 88 -24.28 27.74 -15.70
N SER A 89 -23.31 28.12 -14.87
CA SER A 89 -22.25 29.05 -15.29
C SER A 89 -21.30 28.27 -16.20
N ASN A 90 -21.38 28.52 -17.51
CA ASN A 90 -20.39 27.99 -18.44
C ASN A 90 -19.12 28.85 -18.38
N ASP A 91 -18.36 28.74 -17.28
CA ASP A 91 -17.02 29.33 -17.15
C ASP A 91 -15.97 28.48 -17.88
N ASN A 92 -16.25 28.14 -19.14
CA ASN A 92 -15.30 27.54 -20.08
C ASN A 92 -15.35 28.31 -21.41
N ALA A 93 -15.33 29.63 -21.33
CA ALA A 93 -14.99 30.50 -22.43
C ALA A 93 -13.61 31.09 -22.17
N GLU A 94 -12.57 30.29 -22.41
CA GLU A 94 -11.24 30.71 -22.87
C GLU A 94 -10.40 29.50 -23.31
#